data_AF-A0A2S5DKL9-F1
#
_entry.id   AF-A0A2S5DKL9-F1
#
_cell.length_a   1.000
_cell.length_b   1.000
_cell.length_c   1.000
_cell.angle_alpha   90.00
_cell.angle_beta   90.00
_cell.angle_gamma   90.00
#
_symmetry.space_group_name_H-M   'P 1'
#
loop_
_entity.id
_entity.type
_entity.pdbx_description
1 polymer ?
#
loop_
_entity_poly.entity_id
_entity_poly.type
_entity_poly.pdbx_seq_one_letter_code
_entity_poly.pdbx_strand_id
1 'polypeptide(L)' 'MSETAPLVPQPCPKCGARGELVKAGSRRIWVQCSRYPDKGNCPAIGAQADNKKEAILNWNRLR' A
#
# COMPACT_ATOMS: atom_id res chain seq x y z
N MET A 1 15.26 19.47 8.52
CA MET A 1 14.48 19.20 7.30
C MET A 1 13.70 17.93 7.55
N SER A 2 12.46 18.03 8.04
CA SER A 2 11.63 16.87 8.38
C SER A 2 10.82 16.51 7.16
N GLU A 3 11.32 15.55 6.37
CA GLU A 3 10.62 15.04 5.20
C GLU A 3 9.38 14.26 5.66
N THR A 4 8.26 14.96 5.76
CA THR A 4 6.94 14.36 5.97
C THR A 4 6.57 13.66 4.67
N ALA A 5 7.15 12.48 4.44
CA ALA A 5 6.73 11.61 3.36
C ALA A 5 5.22 11.40 3.46
N PRO A 6 4.46 11.50 2.35
CA PRO A 6 3.02 11.37 2.39
C PRO A 6 2.62 10.04 3.05
N LEU A 7 1.96 10.11 4.20
CA LEU A 7 1.39 8.95 4.91
C LEU A 7 0.08 8.47 4.25
N VAL A 8 -0.05 8.69 2.94
CA VAL A 8 -1.21 8.35 2.14
C VAL A 8 -0.76 7.41 1.02
N PRO A 9 -1.39 6.23 0.89
CA PRO A 9 -1.18 5.36 -0.25
C PRO A 9 -1.54 6.07 -1.56
N GLN A 10 -0.61 6.08 -2.51
CA GLN A 10 -0.89 6.53 -3.87
C GLN A 10 -1.87 5.58 -4.59
N PRO A 11 -2.53 6.02 -5.67
CA PRO A 11 -3.30 5.13 -6.52
C PRO A 11 -2.45 3.97 -7.05
N CYS A 12 -3.09 2.83 -7.27
CA CYS A 12 -2.47 1.63 -7.81
C CYS A 12 -1.79 1.92 -9.15
N PRO A 13 -0.50 1.57 -9.33
CA PRO A 13 0.22 1.82 -10.57
C PRO A 13 -0.32 1.03 -11.77
N LYS A 14 -1.06 -0.06 -11.53
CA LYS A 14 -1.61 -0.92 -12.60
C LYS A 14 -2.97 -0.47 -13.11
N CYS A 15 -3.88 -0.09 -12.22
CA CYS A 15 -5.29 0.17 -12.58
C CYS A 15 -5.82 1.54 -12.14
N GLY A 16 -5.02 2.35 -11.44
CA GLY A 16 -5.44 3.66 -10.94
C GLY A 16 -6.44 3.62 -9.78
N ALA A 17 -6.87 2.44 -9.33
CA ALA A 17 -7.74 2.31 -8.15
C ALA A 17 -6.99 2.72 -6.86
N ARG A 18 -7.71 2.88 -5.75
CA ARG A 18 -7.10 3.35 -4.50
C ARG A 18 -6.18 2.27 -3.91
N GLY A 19 -5.10 2.70 -3.25
CA GLY A 19 -4.30 1.84 -2.38
C GLY A 19 -4.94 1.75 -0.99
N GLU A 20 -5.13 0.54 -0.48
CA GLU A 20 -5.70 0.25 0.83
C GLU A 20 -4.65 -0.31 1.77
N LEU A 21 -4.53 0.29 2.96
CA LEU A 21 -3.65 -0.20 4.00
C LEU A 21 -4.31 -1.40 4.69
N VAL A 22 -3.62 -2.53 4.70
CA VAL A 22 -4.06 -3.76 5.36
C VAL A 22 -3.11 -4.08 6.50
N LYS A 23 -3.69 -4.50 7.63
CA LYS A 23 -2.95 -4.88 8.83
C LYS A 23 -3.42 -6.27 9.28
N ALA A 24 -2.49 -7.22 9.32
CA ALA A 24 -2.67 -8.53 9.94
C ALA A 24 -1.81 -8.62 11.21
N GLY A 25 -2.47 -8.59 12.37
CA GLY A 25 -1.78 -8.60 13.65
C GLY A 25 -0.98 -7.31 13.92
N SER A 26 0.06 -7.39 14.74
CA SER A 26 0.82 -6.22 15.21
C SER A 26 1.94 -5.78 14.25
N ARG A 27 2.58 -6.72 13.55
CA ARG A 27 3.81 -6.51 12.76
C ARG A 27 3.66 -6.81 11.26
N ARG A 28 2.46 -7.13 10.77
CA ARG A 28 2.25 -7.37 9.34
C ARG A 28 1.34 -6.30 8.78
N ILE A 29 1.93 -5.29 8.19
CA ILE A 29 1.22 -4.17 7.57
C ILE A 29 1.69 -4.06 6.14
N TRP A 30 0.77 -3.95 5.19
CA TRP A 30 1.08 -3.70 3.79
C TRP A 30 0.02 -2.80 3.18
N VAL A 31 0.24 -2.36 1.95
CA VAL A 31 -0.81 -1.72 1.15
C VAL A 31 -1.10 -2.63 -0.03
N GLN A 32 -2.36 -2.79 -0.39
CA GLN A 32 -2.78 -3.50 -1.59
C GLN A 32 -3.74 -2.64 -2.42
N CYS A 33 -3.97 -3.01 -3.67
CA CYS A 33 -5.01 -2.38 -4.46
C CYS A 33 -6.39 -2.64 -3.83
N SER A 34 -7.29 -1.65 -3.84
CA SER A 34 -8.69 -1.84 -3.43
C SER A 34 -9.48 -2.83 -4.30
N ARG A 35 -8.89 -3.26 -5.43
CA ARG A 35 -9.43 -4.29 -6.34
C ARG A 35 -8.78 -5.67 -6.14
N TYR A 36 -7.87 -5.81 -5.16
CA TYR A 36 -7.22 -7.06 -4.80
C TYR A 36 -8.10 -7.89 -3.84
N PRO A 37 -8.28 -9.22 -4.03
CA PRO A 37 -8.30 -10.02 -5.25
C PRO A 37 -9.71 -10.16 -5.88
N ASP A 38 -10.79 -9.85 -5.14
CA ASP A 38 -12.17 -10.18 -5.55
C ASP A 38 -12.94 -9.03 -6.24
N LYS A 39 -12.41 -7.80 -6.22
CA LYS A 39 -13.14 -6.60 -6.71
C LYS A 39 -12.71 -6.08 -8.09
N GLY A 40 -11.77 -6.74 -8.77
CA GLY A 40 -11.38 -6.33 -10.13
C GLY A 40 -10.03 -6.81 -10.64
N ASN A 41 -9.59 -8.02 -10.25
CA ASN A 41 -8.41 -8.70 -10.80
C ASN A 41 -7.12 -7.85 -10.84
N CYS A 42 -6.89 -6.96 -9.87
CA CYS A 42 -5.64 -6.22 -9.80
C CYS A 42 -4.71 -6.85 -8.76
N PRO A 43 -3.65 -7.59 -9.16
CA PRO A 43 -2.77 -8.31 -8.24
C PRO A 43 -1.72 -7.40 -7.57
N ALA A 44 -1.90 -6.08 -7.59
CA ALA A 44 -0.93 -5.15 -7.03
C ALA A 44 -0.99 -5.18 -5.50
N ILE A 45 0.12 -5.61 -4.89
CA ILE A 45 0.35 -5.66 -3.46
C ILE A 45 1.75 -5.12 -3.15
N GLY A 46 1.86 -4.30 -2.11
CA GLY A 46 3.11 -3.75 -1.60
C GLY A 46 3.82 -4.71 -0.64
N ALA A 47 5.12 -4.50 -0.48
CA ALA A 47 5.90 -5.27 0.49
C ALA A 47 5.38 -5.05 1.92
N GLN A 48 5.34 -6.14 2.68
CA GLN A 48 5.01 -6.10 4.11
C GLN A 48 6.05 -5.29 4.88
N ALA A 49 5.60 -4.59 5.90
CA ALA A 49 6.40 -3.85 6.86
C ALA A 49 5.84 -4.03 8.28
N ASP A 50 6.66 -3.68 9.28
CA ASP A 50 6.29 -3.75 10.70
C ASP A 50 5.47 -2.52 11.16
N ASN A 51 5.43 -1.46 10.35
CA ASN A 51 4.75 -0.20 10.67
C ASN A 51 4.02 0.40 9.45
N LYS A 52 3.00 1.24 9.72
CA LYS A 52 2.17 1.88 8.69
C LYS A 52 2.98 2.76 7.73
N LYS A 53 3.96 3.51 8.24
CA LYS A 53 4.73 4.47 7.44
C LYS A 53 5.54 3.74 6.37
N GLU A 54 6.23 2.70 6.77
CA GLU A 54 7.06 1.88 5.87
C GLU A 54 6.21 1.10 4.86
N ALA A 55 5.06 0.56 5.27
CA ALA A 55 4.12 -0.08 4.33
C ALA A 55 3.66 0.86 3.21
N ILE A 56 3.38 2.12 3.55
CA ILE A 56 2.97 3.15 2.57
C ILE A 56 4.15 3.57 1.69
N LEU A 57 5.35 3.72 2.26
CA LEU A 57 6.56 4.02 1.48
C LEU A 57 6.86 2.91 0.47
N ASN A 58 6.77 1.65 0.89
CA ASN A 58 6.97 0.50 0.02
C ASN A 58 5.97 0.46 -1.14
N TRP A 59 4.71 0.80 -0.87
CA TRP A 59 3.69 0.91 -1.91
C TRP A 59 3.92 2.07 -2.88
N ASN A 60 4.24 3.25 -2.36
CA ASN A 60 4.46 4.43 -3.19
C ASN A 60 5.71 4.30 -4.10
N ARG A 61 6.65 3.40 -3.76
CA ARG A 61 7.81 3.02 -4.58
C ARG A 61 7.51 2.03 -5.71
N LEU A 62 6.31 1.44 -5.77
CA LEU A 62 5.93 0.49 -6.84
C LEU A 62 5.64 1.16 -8.19
N ARG A 63 5.78 2.48 -8.27
CA ARG A 63 5.57 3.27 -9.47
C ARG A 63 6.90 3.52 -10.17
#